data_AF-A0A0K2WE98-F1
#
_entry.id   AF-A0A0K2WE98-F1
#
_cell.length_a   1.000
_cell.length_b   1.000
_cell.length_c   1.000
_cell.angle_alpha   90.00
_cell.angle_beta   90.00
_cell.angle_gamma   90.00
#
_symmetry.space_group_name_H-M   'P 1'
#
loop_
_entity.id
_entity.type
_entity.pdbx_description
1 polymer ?
#
loop_
_entity_poly.entity_id
_entity_poly.type
_entity_poly.pdbx_seq_one_letter_code
_entity_poly.pdbx_strand_id
1 'polypeptide(L)'
;MENNRRRKHRNRIWLALSLLGVIIGANILFRDSPPVQSAQAFLNKISNQALPPKSNEDSQKQQNTAQEPDSPVPTKPEPASPVAKPAEVPDVPAVGKMIAHIPLSKPTVYLTFDDGPGRYTQDIVEILDKNNIKGGFFWVGQNLKTEQQSIFAKKMLENGHIIGTHTMHHEKLKKKPKDVQVQMIRASTDHISKKIGAPIYYFRPPYGAIDQNTLVASKETNQILAYWNVDSLDWKYGDKPDLIMNNIAKEVKPGSIILMHEKEQTVKLLPKVIELLKQKGYDIAPLPVPDSGKKS
;
A
#
# COMPACT_ATOMS: atom_id res chain seq x y z
N MET A 1 40.83 39.88 42.09
CA MET A 1 40.09 38.62 41.79
C MET A 1 38.81 38.85 40.97
N GLU A 2 38.65 39.99 40.28
CA GLU A 2 37.41 40.32 39.54
C GLU A 2 37.48 40.02 38.02
N ASN A 3 38.69 39.97 37.45
CA ASN A 3 38.88 39.88 35.99
C ASN A 3 38.80 38.45 35.41
N ASN A 4 38.83 37.41 36.23
CA ASN A 4 38.81 36.02 35.77
C ASN A 4 37.40 35.41 35.70
N ARG A 5 36.38 36.07 36.27
CA ARG A 5 34.97 35.63 36.19
C ARG A 5 34.26 36.12 34.91
N ARG A 6 34.68 37.24 34.32
CA ARG A 6 34.08 37.78 33.07
C ARG A 6 34.52 37.04 31.79
N ARG A 7 35.69 36.39 31.80
CA ARG A 7 36.19 35.60 30.65
C ARG A 7 35.49 34.25 30.50
N LYS A 8 35.04 33.65 31.61
CA LYS A 8 34.34 32.36 31.62
C LYS A 8 32.84 32.44 31.23
N HIS A 9 32.26 33.64 31.21
CA HIS A 9 30.87 33.86 30.82
C HIS A 9 30.71 34.18 29.31
N ARG A 10 31.69 34.84 28.69
CA ARG A 10 31.69 35.12 27.23
C ARG A 10 31.93 33.88 26.36
N ASN A 11 32.63 32.86 26.86
CA ASN A 11 32.87 31.61 26.11
C ASN A 11 31.73 30.59 26.21
N ARG A 12 30.70 30.82 27.05
CA ARG A 12 29.50 29.96 27.11
C ARG A 12 28.38 30.44 26.18
N ILE A 13 28.41 31.72 25.78
CA ILE A 13 27.42 32.31 24.86
C ILE A 13 27.77 31.99 23.39
N TRP A 14 29.06 31.80 23.06
CA TRP A 14 29.49 31.43 21.69
C TRP A 14 29.43 29.93 21.37
N LEU A 15 29.29 29.04 22.37
CA LEU A 15 29.00 27.62 22.12
C LEU A 15 27.48 27.31 21.99
N ALA A 16 26.62 28.25 22.39
CA ALA A 16 25.16 28.09 22.26
C ALA A 16 24.62 28.56 20.89
N LEU A 17 25.39 29.35 20.14
CA LEU A 17 24.98 29.87 18.82
C LEU A 17 25.52 29.07 17.63
N SER A 18 26.45 28.13 17.83
CA SER A 18 26.91 27.18 16.80
C SER A 18 26.12 25.86 16.78
N LEU A 19 25.30 25.59 17.80
CA LEU A 19 24.38 24.44 17.86
C LEU A 19 22.97 24.75 17.32
N LEU A 20 22.60 26.01 17.16
CA LEU A 20 21.33 26.41 16.53
C LEU A 20 21.41 26.47 14.98
N GLY A 21 22.63 26.57 14.42
CA GLY A 21 22.86 26.68 12.97
C GLY A 21 22.90 25.36 12.21
N VAL A 22 23.00 24.21 12.88
CA VAL A 22 23.02 22.87 12.25
C VAL A 22 21.66 22.17 12.33
N ILE A 23 20.74 22.64 13.16
CA ILE A 23 19.39 22.04 13.30
C ILE A 23 18.39 22.62 12.28
N ILE A 24 18.68 23.78 11.67
CA ILE A 24 17.81 24.40 10.65
C ILE A 24 18.14 23.88 9.22
N GLY A 25 19.24 23.16 9.03
CA GLY A 25 19.64 22.57 7.74
C GLY A 25 19.07 21.18 7.43
N ALA A 26 18.55 20.43 8.42
CA ALA A 26 18.04 19.07 8.23
C ALA A 26 16.52 19.01 7.98
N ASN A 27 15.80 20.13 8.13
CA ASN A 27 14.33 20.17 8.03
C ASN A 27 13.79 20.68 6.69
N ILE A 28 14.65 20.86 5.67
CA ILE A 28 14.25 21.39 4.36
C ILE A 28 14.21 20.31 3.26
N LEU A 29 14.64 19.08 3.51
CA LEU A 29 14.66 18.01 2.47
C LEU A 29 13.52 16.98 2.54
N PHE A 30 12.57 17.07 3.48
CA PHE A 30 11.48 16.08 3.62
C PHE A 30 10.07 16.68 3.74
N ARG A 31 9.85 17.92 3.27
CA ARG A 31 8.55 18.62 3.38
C ARG A 31 7.47 18.18 2.37
N ASP A 32 7.74 17.19 1.52
CA ASP A 32 6.87 16.85 0.39
C ASP A 32 6.05 15.54 0.54
N SER A 33 5.93 14.99 1.75
CA SER A 33 4.93 13.92 2.01
C SER A 33 3.66 14.56 2.55
N PRO A 34 2.59 14.71 1.74
CA PRO A 34 1.32 15.22 2.27
C PRO A 34 0.77 14.25 3.32
N PRO A 35 -0.01 14.76 4.32
CA PRO A 35 -0.63 13.93 5.34
C PRO A 35 -1.56 12.87 4.71
N VAL A 36 -1.86 11.83 5.50
CA VAL A 36 -2.49 10.52 5.21
C VAL A 36 -3.86 10.53 4.48
N GLN A 37 -4.27 11.64 3.88
CA GLN A 37 -5.36 11.72 2.89
C GLN A 37 -4.93 11.31 1.47
N SER A 38 -3.73 10.74 1.31
CA SER A 38 -2.92 10.79 0.08
C SER A 38 -3.42 9.93 -1.09
N ALA A 39 -4.18 8.86 -0.85
CA ALA A 39 -4.65 7.99 -1.94
C ALA A 39 -5.95 8.47 -2.57
N GLN A 40 -7.00 8.62 -1.74
CA GLN A 40 -8.32 9.01 -2.20
C GLN A 40 -8.32 10.45 -2.73
N ALA A 41 -7.62 11.38 -2.06
CA ALA A 41 -7.51 12.75 -2.54
C ALA A 41 -6.78 12.81 -3.89
N PHE A 42 -5.78 11.94 -4.11
CA PHE A 42 -5.10 11.83 -5.39
C PHE A 42 -5.98 11.21 -6.47
N LEU A 43 -6.67 10.10 -6.19
CA LEU A 43 -7.63 9.48 -7.11
C LEU A 43 -8.75 10.45 -7.50
N ASN A 44 -9.30 11.18 -6.52
CA ASN A 44 -10.31 12.22 -6.76
C ASN A 44 -9.75 13.36 -7.61
N LYS A 45 -8.50 13.79 -7.35
CA LYS A 45 -7.82 14.83 -8.13
C LYS A 45 -7.60 14.40 -9.59
N ILE A 46 -7.23 13.14 -9.83
CA ILE A 46 -7.06 12.61 -11.20
C ILE A 46 -8.41 12.43 -11.88
N SER A 47 -9.41 11.91 -11.20
CA SER A 47 -10.77 11.76 -11.74
C SER A 47 -11.35 13.11 -12.18
N ASN A 48 -11.06 14.18 -11.44
CA ASN A 48 -11.50 15.55 -11.74
C ASN A 48 -10.64 16.27 -12.80
N GLN A 49 -9.57 15.65 -13.30
CA GLN A 49 -8.71 16.17 -14.36
C GLN A 49 -8.94 15.46 -15.71
N ALA A 50 -10.13 14.88 -15.92
CA ALA A 50 -10.47 14.21 -17.17
C ALA A 50 -10.39 15.18 -18.38
N LEU A 51 -9.71 14.68 -19.42
CA LEU A 51 -9.58 15.22 -20.77
C LEU A 51 -10.96 15.52 -21.41
N PRO A 52 -11.05 16.47 -22.36
CA PRO A 52 -12.31 16.86 -22.98
C PRO A 52 -12.97 15.67 -23.70
N PRO A 53 -14.32 15.57 -23.68
CA PRO A 53 -15.01 14.53 -24.40
C PRO A 53 -14.80 14.71 -25.91
N LYS A 54 -14.51 13.61 -26.60
CA LYS A 54 -14.67 13.54 -28.06
C LYS A 54 -16.15 13.73 -28.38
N SER A 55 -16.42 14.63 -29.31
CA SER A 55 -17.73 14.91 -29.89
C SER A 55 -18.34 13.65 -30.50
N ASN A 56 -19.53 13.27 -30.03
CA ASN A 56 -20.46 12.47 -30.80
C ASN A 56 -21.70 13.33 -31.05
N GLU A 57 -21.85 13.76 -32.29
CA GLU A 57 -23.12 14.21 -32.86
C GLU A 57 -24.06 13.01 -33.04
N ASP A 58 -25.36 13.34 -33.12
CA ASP A 58 -26.46 12.56 -33.67
C ASP A 58 -27.05 11.40 -32.84
N SER A 59 -28.11 11.71 -32.09
CA SER A 59 -29.48 11.64 -32.64
C SER A 59 -30.55 11.52 -31.53
N GLN A 60 -31.42 12.52 -31.45
CA GLN A 60 -32.73 12.44 -30.78
C GLN A 60 -33.83 12.17 -31.82
N LYS A 61 -34.81 11.32 -31.46
CA LYS A 61 -36.24 11.25 -31.86
C LYS A 61 -36.79 9.92 -31.28
N GLN A 62 -37.98 9.73 -30.70
CA GLN A 62 -39.27 10.41 -30.52
C GLN A 62 -39.95 9.73 -29.31
N GLN A 63 -40.47 10.45 -28.31
CA GLN A 63 -41.90 10.76 -28.02
C GLN A 63 -42.93 9.60 -27.93
N ASN A 64 -43.41 9.39 -26.68
CA ASN A 64 -44.77 9.14 -26.13
C ASN A 64 -45.82 8.29 -26.88
N THR A 65 -46.58 7.46 -26.14
CA THR A 65 -48.03 7.67 -25.78
C THR A 65 -48.61 6.54 -24.87
N ALA A 66 -49.53 6.94 -23.97
CA ALA A 66 -50.67 6.23 -23.32
C ALA A 66 -50.54 5.36 -22.04
N GLN A 67 -51.57 5.53 -21.19
CA GLN A 67 -51.83 5.07 -19.82
C GLN A 67 -52.69 3.76 -19.74
N GLU A 68 -52.50 3.02 -18.64
CA GLU A 68 -53.33 2.10 -17.77
C GLU A 68 -54.84 1.82 -18.03
N PRO A 69 -55.55 0.85 -17.35
CA PRO A 69 -55.23 0.11 -16.09
C PRO A 69 -55.65 -1.41 -16.00
N ASP A 70 -55.34 -1.99 -14.82
CA ASP A 70 -56.14 -2.91 -13.96
C ASP A 70 -55.74 -4.39 -13.70
N SER A 71 -55.88 -4.75 -12.40
CA SER A 71 -55.43 -5.92 -11.59
C SER A 71 -56.23 -7.23 -11.85
N PRO A 72 -55.99 -8.44 -11.20
CA PRO A 72 -55.36 -8.72 -9.89
C PRO A 72 -54.48 -9.99 -9.72
N VAL A 73 -53.91 -10.08 -8.50
CA VAL A 73 -53.07 -11.16 -7.91
C VAL A 73 -53.90 -12.42 -7.55
N PRO A 74 -53.29 -13.63 -7.53
CA PRO A 74 -53.35 -14.42 -6.29
C PRO A 74 -52.10 -15.25 -5.93
N THR A 75 -51.83 -15.25 -4.62
CA THR A 75 -51.38 -16.35 -3.72
C THR A 75 -49.97 -16.96 -3.76
N LYS A 76 -49.31 -16.81 -2.59
CA LYS A 76 -48.08 -17.43 -2.06
C LYS A 76 -48.23 -18.95 -1.84
N PRO A 77 -47.13 -19.72 -1.93
CA PRO A 77 -46.61 -20.40 -0.73
C PRO A 77 -45.09 -20.22 -0.55
N GLU A 78 -44.64 -20.08 0.71
CA GLU A 78 -43.26 -20.22 1.20
C GLU A 78 -43.36 -21.20 2.40
N PRO A 79 -42.35 -22.05 2.75
CA PRO A 79 -40.93 -21.79 2.55
C PRO A 79 -40.05 -22.96 2.11
N ALA A 80 -39.00 -22.64 1.35
CA ALA A 80 -37.75 -23.39 1.37
C ALA A 80 -36.64 -22.42 1.79
N SER A 81 -35.96 -22.75 2.89
CA SER A 81 -34.84 -22.02 3.46
C SER A 81 -33.85 -21.55 2.39
N PRO A 82 -33.33 -20.30 2.46
CA PRO A 82 -32.31 -19.87 1.52
C PRO A 82 -31.03 -20.65 1.82
N VAL A 83 -30.67 -21.55 0.91
CA VAL A 83 -29.31 -22.06 0.78
C VAL A 83 -28.39 -20.84 0.71
N ALA A 84 -27.47 -20.73 1.67
CA ALA A 84 -26.52 -19.64 1.73
C ALA A 84 -25.78 -19.55 0.39
N LYS A 85 -25.84 -18.38 -0.26
CA LYS A 85 -25.00 -18.05 -1.41
C LYS A 85 -23.53 -18.30 -1.02
N PRO A 86 -22.71 -18.91 -1.89
CA PRO A 86 -21.27 -18.98 -1.68
C PRO A 86 -20.71 -17.58 -1.43
N ALA A 87 -19.85 -17.46 -0.41
CA ALA A 87 -19.19 -16.21 -0.08
C ALA A 87 -18.49 -15.65 -1.32
N GLU A 88 -18.83 -14.41 -1.68
CA GLU A 88 -18.27 -13.68 -2.82
C GLU A 88 -16.74 -13.58 -2.62
N VAL A 89 -16.00 -14.19 -3.54
CA VAL A 89 -14.53 -14.05 -3.61
C VAL A 89 -14.26 -12.57 -3.86
N PRO A 90 -13.32 -11.92 -3.13
CA PRO A 90 -12.95 -10.53 -3.38
C PRO A 90 -12.66 -10.34 -4.87
N ASP A 91 -13.25 -9.29 -5.48
CA ASP A 91 -12.90 -8.88 -6.84
C ASP A 91 -11.38 -8.72 -6.93
N VAL A 92 -10.73 -9.61 -7.66
CA VAL A 92 -9.31 -9.50 -7.97
C VAL A 92 -9.08 -8.15 -8.64
N PRO A 93 -8.15 -7.33 -8.14
CA PRO A 93 -7.82 -6.07 -8.79
C PRO A 93 -7.34 -6.31 -10.22
N ALA A 94 -8.02 -5.70 -11.19
CA ALA A 94 -7.59 -5.76 -12.58
C ALA A 94 -6.18 -5.15 -12.73
N VAL A 95 -5.35 -5.76 -13.58
CA VAL A 95 -4.03 -5.27 -13.95
C VAL A 95 -4.11 -3.79 -14.36
N GLY A 96 -3.15 -2.98 -13.91
CA GLY A 96 -3.10 -1.56 -14.25
C GLY A 96 -4.09 -0.68 -13.48
N LYS A 97 -4.83 -1.22 -12.51
CA LYS A 97 -5.57 -0.41 -11.53
C LYS A 97 -4.69 -0.04 -10.34
N MET A 98 -4.92 1.15 -9.80
CA MET A 98 -4.42 1.54 -8.49
C MET A 98 -5.40 1.06 -7.43
N ILE A 99 -4.90 0.36 -6.41
CA ILE A 99 -5.68 0.00 -5.22
C ILE A 99 -5.07 0.67 -4.00
N ALA A 100 -5.90 1.34 -3.22
CA ALA A 100 -5.50 1.86 -1.91
C ALA A 100 -6.33 1.26 -0.77
N HIS A 101 -7.45 0.65 -1.14
CA HIS A 101 -8.49 0.07 -0.31
C HIS A 101 -9.22 -0.96 -1.17
N ILE A 102 -9.64 -2.08 -0.59
CA ILE A 102 -10.38 -3.13 -1.30
C ILE A 102 -11.81 -3.18 -0.71
N PRO A 103 -12.86 -2.84 -1.47
CA PRO A 103 -14.22 -2.89 -0.96
C PRO A 103 -14.63 -4.35 -0.75
N LEU A 104 -14.99 -4.70 0.49
CA LEU A 104 -15.32 -6.08 0.87
C LEU A 104 -16.58 -6.12 1.71
N SER A 105 -17.34 -7.20 1.56
CA SER A 105 -18.48 -7.54 2.40
C SER A 105 -18.06 -8.07 3.78
N LYS A 106 -16.87 -8.67 3.89
CA LYS A 106 -16.28 -9.10 5.16
C LYS A 106 -15.27 -8.07 5.69
N PRO A 107 -15.18 -7.88 7.02
CA PRO A 107 -14.24 -6.95 7.62
C PRO A 107 -12.81 -7.49 7.53
N THR A 108 -12.17 -7.41 6.36
CA THR A 108 -10.79 -7.88 6.14
C THR A 108 -9.83 -6.70 5.96
N VAL A 109 -8.61 -6.81 6.47
CA VAL A 109 -7.53 -5.83 6.27
C VAL A 109 -6.25 -6.51 5.77
N TYR A 110 -5.36 -5.73 5.18
CA TYR A 110 -4.16 -6.21 4.50
C TYR A 110 -2.92 -5.58 5.11
N LEU A 111 -2.09 -6.38 5.78
CA LEU A 111 -0.79 -5.94 6.28
C LEU A 111 0.24 -5.98 5.15
N THR A 112 0.91 -4.85 4.90
CA THR A 112 1.93 -4.74 3.86
C THR A 112 3.23 -4.14 4.39
N PHE A 113 4.36 -4.61 3.87
CA PHE A 113 5.70 -4.30 4.35
C PHE A 113 6.61 -3.87 3.19
N ASP A 114 7.12 -2.64 3.25
CA ASP A 114 8.03 -2.09 2.23
C ASP A 114 9.51 -2.24 2.66
N ASP A 115 10.40 -1.95 1.71
CA ASP A 115 11.88 -1.85 1.85
C ASP A 115 12.66 -3.17 1.94
N GLY A 116 11.98 -4.32 1.90
CA GLY A 116 12.63 -5.63 1.96
C GLY A 116 13.33 -6.09 0.66
N PRO A 117 13.84 -7.33 0.63
CA PRO A 117 14.08 -8.15 1.82
C PRO A 117 15.30 -7.64 2.59
N GLY A 118 15.23 -7.61 3.92
CA GLY A 118 16.31 -7.19 4.80
C GLY A 118 16.49 -8.10 6.01
N ARG A 119 17.20 -7.60 7.02
CA ARG A 119 17.50 -8.36 8.25
C ARG A 119 16.26 -8.75 9.08
N TYR A 120 15.11 -8.09 8.85
CA TYR A 120 13.87 -8.28 9.61
C TYR A 120 12.79 -9.04 8.83
N THR A 121 13.02 -9.38 7.56
CA THR A 121 12.01 -10.07 6.73
C THR A 121 11.58 -11.38 7.38
N GLN A 122 12.55 -12.19 7.81
CA GLN A 122 12.28 -13.50 8.37
C GLN A 122 11.48 -13.38 9.68
N ASP A 123 11.86 -12.46 10.57
CA ASP A 123 11.13 -12.24 11.83
C ASP A 123 9.66 -11.86 11.58
N ILE A 124 9.41 -10.98 10.61
CA ILE A 124 8.05 -10.57 10.24
C ILE A 124 7.26 -11.75 9.69
N VAL A 125 7.83 -12.51 8.75
CA VAL A 125 7.18 -13.70 8.17
C VAL A 125 6.84 -14.72 9.25
N GLU A 126 7.78 -15.02 10.16
CA GLU A 126 7.56 -15.95 11.26
C GLU A 126 6.44 -15.50 12.21
N ILE A 127 6.35 -14.20 12.52
CA ILE A 127 5.26 -13.66 13.35
C ILE A 127 3.91 -13.84 12.65
N LEU A 128 3.83 -13.57 11.35
CA LEU A 128 2.60 -13.74 10.58
C LEU A 128 2.20 -15.22 10.50
N ASP A 129 3.15 -16.11 10.19
CA ASP A 129 2.92 -17.55 10.09
C ASP A 129 2.47 -18.16 11.41
N LYS A 130 3.11 -17.79 12.54
CA LYS A 130 2.68 -18.21 13.89
C LYS A 130 1.23 -17.80 14.22
N ASN A 131 0.72 -16.78 13.54
CA ASN A 131 -0.65 -16.28 13.71
C ASN A 131 -1.62 -16.77 12.63
N ASN A 132 -1.19 -17.66 11.72
CA ASN A 132 -1.93 -18.11 10.53
C ASN A 132 -2.35 -16.95 9.61
N ILE A 133 -1.53 -15.91 9.53
CA ILE A 133 -1.76 -14.72 8.70
C ILE A 133 -0.78 -14.76 7.52
N LYS A 134 -1.18 -14.16 6.39
CA LYS A 134 -0.29 -13.84 5.27
C LYS A 134 -0.32 -12.35 4.99
N GLY A 135 0.76 -11.84 4.43
CA GLY A 135 0.99 -10.40 4.22
C GLY A 135 1.58 -10.13 2.84
N GLY A 136 1.59 -8.86 2.44
CA GLY A 136 2.22 -8.41 1.19
C GLY A 136 3.56 -7.73 1.44
N PHE A 137 4.58 -8.07 0.67
CA PHE A 137 5.93 -7.55 0.82
C PHE A 137 6.36 -6.85 -0.46
N PHE A 138 6.69 -5.57 -0.39
CA PHE A 138 7.13 -4.77 -1.54
C PHE A 138 8.62 -4.55 -1.48
N TRP A 139 9.34 -5.31 -2.28
CA TRP A 139 10.79 -5.42 -2.18
C TRP A 139 11.53 -4.54 -3.16
N VAL A 140 12.60 -3.93 -2.66
CA VAL A 140 13.57 -3.22 -3.48
C VAL A 140 14.47 -4.25 -4.15
N GLY A 141 14.50 -4.26 -5.47
CA GLY A 141 15.16 -5.32 -6.26
C GLY A 141 16.62 -5.57 -5.84
N GLN A 142 17.39 -4.51 -5.60
CA GLN A 142 18.80 -4.62 -5.19
C GLN A 142 19.01 -5.37 -3.86
N ASN A 143 17.97 -5.48 -3.02
CA ASN A 143 18.07 -6.13 -1.72
C ASN A 143 17.97 -7.67 -1.83
N LEU A 144 17.43 -8.19 -2.94
CA LEU A 144 17.35 -9.62 -3.25
C LEU A 144 18.66 -10.11 -3.92
N LYS A 145 19.71 -10.29 -3.10
CA LYS A 145 21.08 -10.52 -3.58
C LYS A 145 21.43 -12.00 -3.67
N THR A 146 21.09 -12.77 -2.64
CA THR A 146 21.61 -14.14 -2.44
C THR A 146 20.61 -15.21 -2.88
N GLU A 147 21.11 -16.40 -3.19
CA GLU A 147 20.26 -17.54 -3.49
C GLU A 147 19.42 -17.97 -2.29
N GLN A 148 19.95 -17.84 -1.07
CA GLN A 148 19.19 -18.11 0.15
C GLN A 148 17.97 -17.20 0.27
N GLN A 149 18.09 -15.91 -0.07
CA GLN A 149 16.95 -15.00 -0.10
C GLN A 149 15.94 -15.40 -1.19
N SER A 150 16.41 -15.82 -2.38
CA SER A 150 15.53 -16.33 -3.45
C SER A 150 14.75 -17.58 -3.01
N ILE A 151 15.42 -18.54 -2.36
CA ILE A 151 14.80 -19.77 -1.84
C ILE A 151 13.77 -19.43 -0.75
N PHE A 152 14.11 -18.51 0.15
CA PHE A 152 13.19 -18.04 1.18
C PHE A 152 11.96 -17.37 0.57
N ALA A 153 12.15 -16.50 -0.42
CA ALA A 153 11.07 -15.83 -1.14
C ALA A 153 10.12 -16.82 -1.84
N LYS A 154 10.65 -17.89 -2.46
CA LYS A 154 9.84 -18.98 -3.04
C LYS A 154 8.94 -19.62 -1.98
N LYS A 155 9.50 -19.97 -0.82
CA LYS A 155 8.73 -20.53 0.32
C LYS A 155 7.67 -19.56 0.83
N MET A 156 7.96 -18.26 0.89
CA MET A 156 6.97 -17.25 1.26
C MET A 156 5.77 -17.28 0.31
N LEU A 157 6.00 -17.35 -1.00
CA LEU A 157 4.93 -17.45 -1.99
C LEU A 157 4.14 -18.75 -1.87
N GLU A 158 4.82 -19.89 -1.70
CA GLU A 158 4.19 -21.20 -1.49
C GLU A 158 3.31 -21.22 -0.23
N ASN A 159 3.72 -20.51 0.82
CA ASN A 159 2.94 -20.34 2.04
C ASN A 159 1.78 -19.34 1.88
N GLY A 160 1.69 -18.60 0.76
CA GLY A 160 0.59 -17.68 0.46
C GLY A 160 0.84 -16.22 0.82
N HIS A 161 2.08 -15.83 1.14
CA HIS A 161 2.46 -14.41 1.15
C HIS A 161 2.55 -13.87 -0.28
N ILE A 162 2.47 -12.55 -0.43
CA ILE A 162 2.61 -11.87 -1.71
C ILE A 162 3.93 -11.11 -1.74
N ILE A 163 4.62 -11.17 -2.87
CA ILE A 163 5.80 -10.35 -3.14
C ILE A 163 5.50 -9.44 -4.33
N GLY A 164 5.65 -8.14 -4.11
CA GLY A 164 5.59 -7.07 -5.09
C GLY A 164 6.93 -6.38 -5.26
N THR A 165 7.07 -5.55 -6.29
CA THR A 165 8.25 -4.71 -6.52
C THR A 165 8.09 -3.32 -5.91
N HIS A 166 9.18 -2.80 -5.35
CA HIS A 166 9.34 -1.44 -4.86
C HIS A 166 10.50 -0.71 -5.59
N THR A 167 10.60 -0.92 -6.91
CA THR A 167 11.70 -0.46 -7.80
C THR A 167 13.04 -1.15 -7.54
N MET A 168 14.08 -0.82 -8.32
CA MET A 168 15.37 -1.50 -8.21
C MET A 168 16.21 -0.94 -7.06
N HIS A 169 16.24 0.37 -6.90
CA HIS A 169 17.09 1.08 -5.93
C HIS A 169 16.30 2.07 -5.05
N HIS A 170 14.98 1.89 -4.92
CA HIS A 170 14.08 2.75 -4.15
C HIS A 170 14.02 4.20 -4.70
N GLU A 171 14.10 4.34 -6.02
CA GLU A 171 14.14 5.66 -6.65
C GLU A 171 12.74 6.29 -6.76
N LYS A 172 12.69 7.61 -6.62
CA LYS A 172 11.45 8.38 -6.83
C LYS A 172 11.11 8.44 -8.32
N LEU A 173 9.97 7.86 -8.71
CA LEU A 173 9.49 7.87 -10.10
C LEU A 173 8.87 9.21 -10.52
N LYS A 174 8.12 9.84 -9.61
CA LYS A 174 7.40 11.09 -9.87
C LYS A 174 8.28 12.15 -10.53
N LYS A 175 7.76 12.80 -11.57
CA LYS A 175 8.43 13.78 -12.45
C LYS A 175 9.44 13.20 -13.45
N LYS A 176 9.68 11.87 -13.47
CA LYS A 176 10.44 11.24 -14.55
C LYS A 176 9.55 11.05 -15.80
N PRO A 177 10.12 11.05 -17.01
CA PRO A 177 9.39 10.71 -18.23
C PRO A 177 8.73 9.33 -18.12
N LYS A 178 7.56 9.15 -18.74
CA LYS A 178 6.79 7.90 -18.70
C LYS A 178 7.64 6.68 -19.06
N ASP A 179 8.40 6.74 -20.16
CA ASP A 179 9.20 5.60 -20.61
C ASP A 179 10.32 5.23 -19.64
N VAL A 180 10.87 6.22 -18.93
CA VAL A 180 11.84 5.96 -17.84
C VAL A 180 11.15 5.24 -16.69
N GLN A 181 9.94 5.66 -16.30
CA GLN A 181 9.18 4.98 -15.25
C GLN A 181 8.83 3.53 -15.64
N VAL A 182 8.42 3.29 -16.90
CA VAL A 182 8.18 1.94 -17.45
C VAL A 182 9.42 1.07 -17.33
N GLN A 183 10.57 1.58 -17.76
CA GLN A 183 11.84 0.84 -17.69
C GLN A 183 12.21 0.50 -16.23
N MET A 184 12.04 1.44 -15.30
CA MET A 184 12.35 1.23 -13.89
C MET A 184 11.44 0.18 -13.23
N ILE A 185 10.13 0.23 -13.48
CA ILE A 185 9.17 -0.75 -12.95
C ILE A 185 9.49 -2.14 -13.54
N ARG A 186 9.66 -2.23 -14.86
CA ARG A 186 9.94 -3.48 -15.56
C ARG A 186 11.25 -4.11 -15.10
N ALA A 187 12.33 -3.33 -15.01
CA ALA A 187 13.64 -3.83 -14.59
C ALA A 187 13.60 -4.48 -13.21
N SER A 188 12.91 -3.87 -12.25
CA SER A 188 12.77 -4.46 -10.90
C SER A 188 11.83 -5.67 -10.89
N THR A 189 10.70 -5.58 -11.58
CA THR A 189 9.74 -6.68 -11.71
C THR A 189 10.40 -7.92 -12.30
N ASP A 190 11.08 -7.78 -13.44
CA ASP A 190 11.72 -8.88 -14.15
C ASP A 190 12.87 -9.48 -13.33
N HIS A 191 13.64 -8.65 -12.64
CA HIS A 191 14.72 -9.10 -11.76
C HIS A 191 14.20 -9.98 -10.63
N ILE A 192 13.21 -9.48 -9.87
CA ILE A 192 12.62 -10.20 -8.75
C ILE A 192 11.92 -11.47 -9.26
N SER A 193 11.13 -11.36 -10.34
CA SER A 193 10.43 -12.48 -10.94
C SER A 193 11.40 -13.59 -11.38
N LYS A 194 12.53 -13.23 -12.01
CA LYS A 194 13.55 -14.19 -12.43
C LYS A 194 14.25 -14.87 -11.26
N LYS A 195 14.57 -14.12 -10.19
CA LYS A 195 15.21 -14.67 -8.98
C LYS A 195 14.31 -15.66 -8.26
N ILE A 196 13.02 -15.35 -8.17
CA ILE A 196 12.03 -16.15 -7.44
C ILE A 196 11.43 -17.24 -8.33
N GLY A 197 11.45 -17.11 -9.66
CA GLY A 197 10.81 -18.05 -10.58
C GLY A 197 9.29 -17.98 -10.56
N ALA A 198 8.72 -16.82 -10.19
CA ALA A 198 7.28 -16.59 -10.08
C ALA A 198 6.91 -15.20 -10.60
N PRO A 199 5.68 -14.99 -11.12
CA PRO A 199 5.24 -13.69 -11.59
C PRO A 199 5.09 -12.67 -10.44
N ILE A 200 5.42 -11.41 -10.74
CA ILE A 200 5.25 -10.28 -9.82
C ILE A 200 4.12 -9.39 -10.34
N TYR A 201 2.96 -9.47 -9.66
CA TYR A 201 1.74 -8.75 -10.05
C TYR A 201 1.68 -7.33 -9.51
N TYR A 202 2.37 -7.07 -8.41
CA TYR A 202 2.19 -5.86 -7.62
C TYR A 202 3.40 -4.94 -7.73
N PHE A 203 3.12 -3.65 -7.92
CA PHE A 203 4.10 -2.57 -7.83
C PHE A 203 3.63 -1.54 -6.82
N ARG A 204 4.53 -1.10 -5.93
CA ARG A 204 4.31 0.06 -5.07
C ARG A 204 5.38 1.12 -5.36
N PRO A 205 5.01 2.38 -5.63
CA PRO A 205 5.99 3.43 -5.90
C PRO A 205 6.67 3.90 -4.60
N PRO A 206 8.01 4.01 -4.57
CA PRO A 206 8.75 4.58 -3.45
C PRO A 206 8.19 5.91 -2.99
N TYR A 207 8.18 6.11 -1.67
CA TYR A 207 7.65 7.31 -0.99
C TYR A 207 6.16 7.59 -1.24
N GLY A 208 5.43 6.66 -1.85
CA GLY A 208 4.07 6.90 -2.35
C GLY A 208 4.02 8.00 -3.43
N ALA A 209 5.16 8.30 -4.06
CA ALA A 209 5.30 9.41 -4.97
C ALA A 209 4.79 9.02 -6.37
N ILE A 210 3.57 9.46 -6.67
CA ILE A 210 2.86 9.16 -7.90
C ILE A 210 2.53 10.42 -8.71
N ASP A 211 2.50 10.24 -10.04
CA ASP A 211 1.89 11.14 -11.02
C ASP A 211 1.17 10.33 -12.11
N GLN A 212 0.60 11.02 -13.11
CA GLN A 212 -0.12 10.37 -14.21
C GLN A 212 0.77 9.39 -14.98
N ASN A 213 2.06 9.72 -15.16
CA ASN A 213 3.01 8.86 -15.84
C ASN A 213 3.24 7.57 -15.03
N THR A 214 3.21 7.63 -13.69
CA THR A 214 3.31 6.43 -12.85
C THR A 214 2.12 5.48 -13.05
N LEU A 215 0.90 6.02 -13.16
CA LEU A 215 -0.30 5.21 -13.41
C LEU A 215 -0.29 4.58 -14.81
N VAL A 216 0.17 5.32 -15.82
CA VAL A 216 0.32 4.79 -17.18
C VAL A 216 1.43 3.74 -17.23
N ALA A 217 2.56 4.01 -16.57
CA ALA A 217 3.67 3.08 -16.53
C ALA A 217 3.28 1.75 -15.89
N SER A 218 2.56 1.76 -14.75
CA SER A 218 2.10 0.52 -14.11
C SER A 218 1.16 -0.30 -15.01
N LYS A 219 0.34 0.37 -15.83
CA LYS A 219 -0.51 -0.30 -16.84
C LYS A 219 0.33 -0.94 -17.93
N GLU A 220 1.27 -0.21 -18.52
CA GLU A 220 2.13 -0.71 -19.61
C GLU A 220 3.08 -1.83 -19.18
N THR A 221 3.40 -1.93 -17.90
CA THR A 221 4.21 -3.02 -17.36
C THR A 221 3.39 -4.19 -16.81
N ASN A 222 2.06 -4.10 -16.83
CA ASN A 222 1.10 -5.09 -16.31
C ASN A 222 1.17 -5.30 -14.79
N GLN A 223 1.38 -4.25 -14.00
CA GLN A 223 1.31 -4.31 -12.54
C GLN A 223 0.06 -3.65 -11.99
N ILE A 224 -0.44 -4.22 -10.91
CA ILE A 224 -1.40 -3.57 -10.02
C ILE A 224 -0.60 -2.59 -9.16
N LEU A 225 -0.95 -1.31 -9.22
CA LEU A 225 -0.31 -0.29 -8.38
C LEU A 225 -0.94 -0.37 -6.98
N ALA A 226 -0.23 -0.99 -6.04
CA ALA A 226 -0.66 -1.06 -4.66
C ALA A 226 -0.21 0.17 -3.89
N TYR A 227 -1.19 0.90 -3.38
CA TYR A 227 -1.03 2.01 -2.46
C TYR A 227 -1.52 1.59 -1.07
N TRP A 228 -1.81 2.55 -0.20
CA TRP A 228 -2.35 2.32 1.13
C TRP A 228 -3.35 3.42 1.53
N ASN A 229 -4.24 3.10 2.47
CA ASN A 229 -5.13 4.07 3.10
C ASN A 229 -4.91 4.20 4.61
N VAL A 230 -4.00 3.40 5.17
CA VAL A 230 -3.55 3.49 6.56
C VAL A 230 -2.02 3.51 6.54
N ASP A 231 -1.44 4.63 6.97
CA ASP A 231 0.02 4.76 7.13
C ASP A 231 0.38 4.64 8.61
N SER A 232 1.12 3.60 8.98
CA SER A 232 1.55 3.40 10.37
C SER A 232 2.53 4.48 10.84
N LEU A 233 3.25 5.12 9.90
CA LEU A 233 4.37 6.01 10.16
C LEU A 233 5.47 5.37 11.04
N ASP A 234 5.62 4.05 10.97
CA ASP A 234 6.66 3.29 11.67
C ASP A 234 8.08 3.74 11.31
N TRP A 235 8.30 4.18 10.07
CA TRP A 235 9.55 4.79 9.60
C TRP A 235 9.87 6.12 10.29
N LYS A 236 8.87 6.82 10.83
CA LYS A 236 9.01 8.12 11.49
C LYS A 236 9.07 8.00 13.02
N TYR A 237 8.31 7.07 13.59
CA TYR A 237 8.08 6.96 15.04
C TYR A 237 8.70 5.71 15.66
N GLY A 238 9.91 5.33 15.23
CA GLY A 238 10.58 4.11 15.69
C GLY A 238 10.79 4.01 17.21
N ASP A 239 10.86 5.15 17.90
CA ASP A 239 10.99 5.28 19.36
C ASP A 239 9.66 5.51 20.09
N LYS A 240 8.55 5.62 19.36
CA LYS A 240 7.22 6.00 19.87
C LYS A 240 6.16 5.00 19.42
N PRO A 241 6.20 3.76 19.95
CA PRO A 241 5.31 2.68 19.54
C PRO A 241 3.83 3.02 19.66
N ASP A 242 3.45 3.80 20.67
CA ASP A 242 2.06 4.21 20.87
C ASP A 242 1.53 5.10 19.74
N LEU A 243 2.38 5.93 19.13
CA LEU A 243 1.99 6.73 17.97
C LEU A 243 1.72 5.84 16.74
N ILE A 244 2.54 4.80 16.53
CA ILE A 244 2.36 3.83 15.44
C ILE A 244 1.03 3.09 15.64
N MET A 245 0.79 2.57 16.85
CA MET A 245 -0.46 1.88 17.19
C MET A 245 -1.69 2.78 17.03
N ASN A 246 -1.60 4.04 17.48
CA ASN A 246 -2.70 5.00 17.37
C ASN A 246 -3.03 5.37 15.93
N ASN A 247 -2.02 5.53 15.05
CA ASN A 247 -2.26 5.79 13.63
C ASN A 247 -3.06 4.65 12.98
N ILE A 248 -2.64 3.41 13.22
CA ILE A 248 -3.35 2.23 12.70
C ILE A 248 -4.77 2.16 13.27
N ALA A 249 -4.91 2.25 14.60
CA ALA A 249 -6.20 2.11 15.28
C ALA A 249 -7.24 3.14 14.85
N LYS A 250 -6.80 4.36 14.52
CA LYS A 250 -7.65 5.50 14.15
C LYS A 250 -8.16 5.41 12.71
N GLU A 251 -7.34 4.91 11.79
CA GLU A 251 -7.64 4.95 10.36
C GLU A 251 -8.15 3.63 9.79
N VAL A 252 -7.90 2.52 10.48
CA VAL A 252 -8.29 1.19 10.01
C VAL A 252 -9.80 1.05 9.89
N LYS A 253 -10.21 0.59 8.71
CA LYS A 253 -11.58 0.27 8.32
C LYS A 253 -11.61 -1.02 7.47
N PRO A 254 -12.75 -1.71 7.31
CA PRO A 254 -12.87 -2.85 6.40
C PRO A 254 -12.26 -2.52 5.04
N GLY A 255 -11.44 -3.42 4.49
CA GLY A 255 -10.74 -3.24 3.21
C GLY A 255 -9.41 -2.49 3.27
N SER A 256 -8.94 -2.10 4.46
CA SER A 256 -7.75 -1.25 4.56
C SER A 256 -6.47 -1.98 4.15
N ILE A 257 -5.65 -1.30 3.33
CA ILE A 257 -4.27 -1.68 3.07
C ILE A 257 -3.39 -0.85 4.00
N ILE A 258 -2.68 -1.53 4.91
CA ILE A 258 -1.87 -0.93 5.97
C ILE A 258 -0.41 -0.95 5.54
N LEU A 259 0.22 0.22 5.46
CA LEU A 259 1.64 0.38 5.17
C LEU A 259 2.46 0.29 6.46
N MET A 260 3.40 -0.64 6.46
CA MET A 260 4.51 -0.77 7.40
C MET A 260 5.81 -1.02 6.61
N HIS A 261 6.94 -1.07 7.29
CA HIS A 261 8.25 -1.32 6.71
C HIS A 261 8.96 -2.46 7.44
N GLU A 262 9.87 -3.15 6.76
CA GLU A 262 10.69 -4.20 7.37
C GLU A 262 11.77 -3.62 8.31
N LYS A 263 11.35 -3.17 9.50
CA LYS A 263 12.19 -2.50 10.51
C LYS A 263 12.04 -3.14 11.90
N GLU A 264 12.99 -2.85 12.79
CA GLU A 264 13.05 -3.43 14.14
C GLU A 264 11.80 -3.14 14.98
N GLN A 265 11.33 -1.89 14.96
CA GLN A 265 10.13 -1.45 15.66
C GLN A 265 8.90 -2.20 15.14
N THR A 266 8.86 -2.52 13.85
CA THR A 266 7.77 -3.25 13.22
C THR A 266 7.73 -4.68 13.74
N VAL A 267 8.88 -5.36 13.78
CA VAL A 267 8.98 -6.70 14.41
C VAL A 267 8.46 -6.69 15.85
N LYS A 268 8.88 -5.70 16.64
CA LYS A 268 8.47 -5.58 18.06
C LYS A 268 6.98 -5.31 18.23
N LEU A 269 6.36 -4.55 17.34
CA LEU A 269 4.96 -4.13 17.45
C LEU A 269 3.98 -5.04 16.74
N LEU A 270 4.42 -5.79 15.73
CA LEU A 270 3.55 -6.58 14.87
C LEU A 270 2.60 -7.52 15.64
N PRO A 271 3.03 -8.23 16.71
CA PRO A 271 2.10 -9.03 17.52
C PRO A 271 0.95 -8.20 18.11
N LYS A 272 1.23 -6.99 18.62
CA LYS A 272 0.21 -6.07 19.17
C LYS A 272 -0.68 -5.49 18.09
N VAL A 273 -0.13 -5.22 16.90
CA VAL A 273 -0.92 -4.78 15.73
C VAL A 273 -1.91 -5.86 15.33
N ILE A 274 -1.46 -7.12 15.23
CA ILE A 274 -2.32 -8.27 14.92
C ILE A 274 -3.43 -8.42 15.96
N GLU A 275 -3.08 -8.33 17.25
CA GLU A 275 -4.04 -8.39 18.36
C GLU A 275 -5.10 -7.29 18.26
N LEU A 276 -4.68 -6.03 18.07
CA LEU A 276 -5.58 -4.89 17.89
C LEU A 276 -6.57 -5.11 16.74
N LEU A 277 -6.08 -5.58 15.59
CA LEU A 277 -6.91 -5.81 14.42
C LEU A 277 -7.93 -6.93 14.66
N LYS A 278 -7.51 -8.04 15.26
CA LYS A 278 -8.40 -9.14 15.65
C LYS A 278 -9.44 -8.71 16.69
N GLN A 279 -9.04 -7.94 17.70
CA GLN A 279 -9.95 -7.40 18.73
C GLN A 279 -11.00 -6.44 18.14
N LYS A 280 -10.65 -5.73 17.06
CA LYS A 280 -11.58 -4.89 16.29
C LYS A 280 -12.49 -5.69 15.33
N GLY A 281 -12.37 -7.02 15.30
CA GLY A 281 -13.18 -7.91 14.48
C GLY A 281 -12.71 -8.03 13.02
N TYR A 282 -11.45 -7.68 12.73
CA TYR A 282 -10.91 -7.81 11.38
C TYR A 282 -10.25 -9.17 11.13
N ASP A 283 -10.59 -9.78 9.98
CA ASP A 283 -9.75 -10.79 9.36
C ASP A 283 -8.51 -10.13 8.75
N ILE A 284 -7.39 -10.86 8.70
CA ILE A 284 -6.14 -10.36 8.11
C ILE A 284 -5.73 -11.31 7.00
N ALA A 285 -5.63 -10.78 5.78
CA ALA A 285 -5.40 -11.56 4.56
C ALA A 285 -4.23 -10.98 3.75
N PRO A 286 -3.61 -11.78 2.86
CA PRO A 286 -2.70 -11.27 1.86
C PRO A 286 -3.49 -10.46 0.80
N LEU A 287 -2.80 -9.58 0.06
CA LEU A 287 -3.42 -8.91 -1.09
C LEU A 287 -3.88 -9.98 -2.12
N PRO A 288 -5.08 -9.84 -2.71
CA PRO A 288 -5.57 -10.79 -3.70
C PRO A 288 -4.70 -10.77 -4.95
N VAL A 289 -4.34 -11.92 -5.51
CA VAL A 289 -3.61 -11.99 -6.78
C VAL A 289 -4.55 -12.40 -7.91
N PRO A 290 -4.29 -12.00 -9.17
CA PRO A 290 -5.00 -12.55 -10.31
C PRO A 290 -4.90 -14.06 -10.35
N ASP A 291 -6.04 -14.72 -10.60
CA ASP A 291 -6.09 -16.16 -10.78
C ASP A 291 -5.03 -16.55 -11.80
N SER A 292 -4.09 -17.39 -11.38
CA SER A 292 -2.94 -17.81 -12.18
C SER A 292 -3.31 -18.73 -13.35
N GLY A 293 -4.60 -18.79 -13.72
CA GLY A 293 -5.07 -19.56 -14.85
C GLY A 293 -4.69 -21.03 -14.73
N LYS A 294 -4.76 -21.64 -13.53
CA LYS A 294 -4.89 -23.10 -13.45
C LYS A 294 -6.23 -23.47 -14.08
N LYS A 295 -6.24 -23.59 -15.40
CA LYS A 295 -7.20 -24.43 -16.10
C LYS A 295 -7.07 -25.80 -15.46
N SER A 296 -8.10 -26.20 -14.73
CA SER A 296 -8.36 -27.59 -14.36
C SER A 296 -8.26 -28.49 -15.58
#